data_AF-A0A508A8Y1-F1
#
_entry.id   AF-A0A508A8Y1-F1
#
_cell.length_a   1.000
_cell.length_b   1.000
_cell.length_c   1.000
_cell.angle_alpha   90.00
_cell.angle_beta   90.00
_cell.angle_gamma   90.00
#
_symmetry.space_group_name_H-M   'P 1'
#
loop_
_entity.id
_entity.type
_entity.pdbx_description
1 polymer ?
#
loop_
_entity_poly.entity_id
_entity_poly.type
_entity_poly.pdbx_seq_one_letter_code
_entity_poly.pdbx_strand_id
1 'polypeptide(L)'
;MSPSPFWHRRVPAHRRTPLRSRPRGPALLRALLILLILPCLLPPAAADSLMSMAVRDLEVPGELRDGTLVTVAGRPVLLDGAGGSARVRAIDGDRWEPALAAPDLLARLSRHPLAGDILIGEHGRHVEVLSWDQARLRSQALPPLPEPLSDARAARFEGGWRVAGIGEDGAPRLYAGTFAGTDEGGWRRQPAW
;
A
#
# COMPACT_ATOMS: atom_id res chain seq x y z
N MET A 1 -10.62 -45.16 79.76
CA MET A 1 -11.69 -44.61 80.64
C MET A 1 -11.74 -43.12 80.34
N SER A 2 -12.52 -42.68 79.34
CA SER A 2 -13.96 -42.32 79.39
C SER A 2 -14.27 -41.18 80.39
N PRO A 3 -15.23 -40.28 80.08
CA PRO A 3 -14.97 -38.96 79.52
C PRO A 3 -15.81 -37.88 80.24
N SER A 4 -16.09 -36.74 79.57
CA SER A 4 -17.27 -35.85 79.72
C SER A 4 -17.02 -34.50 80.45
N PRO A 5 -17.96 -33.53 80.38
CA PRO A 5 -18.67 -33.00 79.20
C PRO A 5 -18.82 -31.44 79.21
N PHE A 6 -18.80 -30.83 78.02
CA PHE A 6 -19.86 -30.02 77.39
C PHE A 6 -20.67 -28.89 78.13
N TRP A 7 -20.76 -27.74 77.41
CA TRP A 7 -21.80 -26.67 77.36
C TRP A 7 -21.78 -25.58 78.47
N HIS A 8 -22.03 -24.26 78.27
CA HIS A 8 -22.86 -23.51 77.31
C HIS A 8 -22.57 -21.97 77.38
N ARG A 9 -22.78 -21.26 76.23
CA ARG A 9 -23.37 -19.89 76.06
C ARG A 9 -22.55 -18.67 76.59
N ARG A 10 -22.44 -17.49 75.94
CA ARG A 10 -23.31 -16.70 75.05
C ARG A 10 -22.47 -15.76 74.15
N VAL A 11 -22.90 -15.54 72.91
CA VAL A 11 -22.73 -14.30 72.11
C VAL A 11 -24.02 -13.46 72.37
N PRO A 12 -24.19 -12.13 72.14
CA PRO A 12 -23.38 -11.16 71.37
C PRO A 12 -23.25 -9.74 72.01
N ALA A 13 -22.46 -8.85 71.39
CA ALA A 13 -22.83 -7.42 71.28
C ALA A 13 -21.98 -6.71 70.21
N HIS A 14 -22.54 -6.60 69.00
CA HIS A 14 -22.08 -5.68 67.97
C HIS A 14 -22.26 -4.22 68.44
N ARG A 15 -21.16 -3.51 68.72
CA ARG A 15 -21.18 -2.04 68.68
C ARG A 15 -20.98 -1.57 67.25
N ARG A 16 -22.08 -1.22 66.59
CA ARG A 16 -22.10 -0.47 65.34
C ARG A 16 -21.65 0.97 65.61
N THR A 17 -20.46 1.34 65.16
CA THR A 17 -20.11 2.76 64.94
C THR A 17 -20.85 3.27 63.71
N PRO A 18 -21.53 4.44 63.75
CA PRO A 18 -22.18 5.00 62.58
C PRO A 18 -21.12 5.55 61.63
N LEU A 19 -20.97 4.92 60.47
CA LEU A 19 -20.28 5.52 59.33
C LEU A 19 -21.11 6.71 58.85
N ARG A 20 -20.71 7.93 59.25
CA ARG A 20 -21.15 9.17 58.60
C ARG A 20 -20.79 9.08 57.11
N SER A 21 -21.79 8.90 56.28
CA SER A 21 -21.73 9.05 54.83
C SER A 21 -21.43 10.53 54.49
N ARG A 22 -20.16 10.85 54.26
CA ARG A 22 -19.82 12.06 53.49
C ARG A 22 -20.10 11.80 52.01
N PRO A 23 -20.68 12.75 51.26
CA PRO A 23 -20.97 12.55 49.85
C PRO A 23 -19.64 12.48 49.09
N ARG A 24 -19.27 11.29 48.61
CA ARG A 24 -18.09 11.02 47.76
C ARG A 24 -18.27 11.53 46.31
N GLY A 25 -19.11 12.53 46.08
CA GLY A 25 -19.47 13.03 44.75
C GLY A 25 -18.40 13.89 44.08
N PRO A 26 -17.84 14.94 44.73
CA PRO A 26 -17.03 15.91 44.00
C PRO A 26 -15.56 15.51 43.86
N ALA A 27 -15.02 14.68 44.76
CA ALA A 27 -13.61 14.29 44.71
C ALA A 27 -13.33 13.26 43.61
N LEU A 28 -14.26 12.33 43.40
CA LEU A 28 -14.14 11.29 42.38
C LEU A 28 -14.38 11.88 40.98
N LEU A 29 -15.35 12.80 40.87
CA LEU A 29 -15.58 13.58 39.65
C LEU A 29 -14.38 14.45 39.28
N ARG A 30 -13.77 15.13 40.26
CA ARG A 30 -12.54 15.92 40.03
C ARG A 30 -11.36 15.05 39.63
N ALA A 31 -11.18 13.89 40.27
CA ALA A 31 -10.14 12.94 39.89
C ALA A 31 -10.35 12.43 38.46
N LEU A 32 -11.60 12.13 38.08
CA LEU A 32 -11.95 11.68 36.73
C LEU A 32 -11.69 12.77 35.68
N LEU A 33 -12.08 14.02 35.97
CA LEU A 33 -11.83 15.18 35.10
C LEU A 33 -10.33 15.43 34.92
N ILE A 34 -9.55 15.39 36.00
CA ILE A 34 -8.09 15.55 35.93
C ILE A 34 -7.48 14.42 35.07
N LEU A 35 -7.94 13.18 35.24
CA LEU A 35 -7.48 12.05 34.44
C LEU A 35 -7.81 12.20 32.94
N LEU A 36 -8.96 12.81 32.62
CA LEU A 36 -9.43 13.05 31.24
C LEU A 36 -8.68 14.20 30.56
N ILE A 37 -8.27 15.22 31.32
CA ILE A 37 -7.56 16.38 30.78
C ILE A 37 -6.04 16.11 30.69
N LEU A 38 -5.51 15.20 31.50
CA LEU A 38 -4.08 14.84 31.52
C LEU A 38 -3.51 14.44 30.14
N PRO A 39 -4.17 13.62 29.29
CA PRO A 39 -3.67 13.31 27.95
C PRO A 39 -3.73 14.49 26.98
N CYS A 40 -4.53 15.53 27.24
CA CYS A 40 -4.59 16.74 26.41
C CYS A 40 -3.47 17.74 26.74
N LEU A 41 -2.85 17.62 27.92
CA LEU A 41 -1.75 18.49 28.37
C LEU A 41 -0.37 17.88 28.13
N LEU A 42 -0.31 16.60 27.78
CA LEU A 42 0.90 15.99 27.26
C LEU A 42 1.07 16.49 25.82
N PRO A 43 2.23 17.08 25.45
CA PRO A 43 2.52 17.27 24.04
C PRO A 43 2.32 15.91 23.34
N PRO A 44 1.79 15.86 22.11
CA PRO A 44 1.85 14.62 21.37
C PRO A 44 3.31 14.21 21.40
N ALA A 45 3.60 13.11 22.10
CA ALA A 45 4.80 12.37 21.83
C ALA A 45 4.58 11.92 20.39
N ALA A 46 4.98 12.80 19.46
CA ALA A 46 5.26 12.44 18.11
C ALA A 46 6.27 11.32 18.28
N ALA A 47 5.75 10.10 18.29
CA ALA A 47 6.54 8.95 17.95
C ALA A 47 6.96 9.28 16.52
N ASP A 48 8.11 9.95 16.41
CA ASP A 48 8.99 9.92 15.26
C ASP A 48 9.42 8.47 15.12
N SER A 49 8.46 7.61 14.83
CA SER A 49 8.66 6.27 14.32
C SER A 49 9.04 6.50 12.87
N LEU A 50 10.23 7.09 12.68
CA LEU A 50 11.05 6.86 11.51
C LEU A 50 11.16 5.34 11.46
N MET A 51 10.27 4.71 10.68
CA MET A 51 10.47 3.36 10.24
C MET A 51 11.87 3.37 9.65
N SER A 52 12.82 2.78 10.38
CA SER A 52 14.12 2.42 9.84
C SER A 52 13.80 1.47 8.70
N MET A 53 13.63 2.01 7.50
CA MET A 53 13.64 1.22 6.29
C MET A 53 15.02 0.59 6.27
N ALA A 54 15.07 -0.71 6.54
CA ALA A 54 16.26 -1.49 6.28
C ALA A 54 16.46 -1.46 4.76
N VAL A 55 17.20 -0.45 4.29
CA VAL A 55 17.64 -0.37 2.91
C VAL A 55 18.71 -1.44 2.77
N ARG A 56 18.39 -2.49 2.00
CA ARG A 56 19.34 -3.54 1.67
C ARG A 56 19.65 -3.42 0.20
N ASP A 57 20.93 -3.36 -0.11
CA ASP A 57 21.38 -3.38 -1.48
C ASP A 57 21.07 -4.75 -2.08
N LEU A 58 20.29 -4.74 -3.16
CA LEU A 58 20.03 -5.92 -3.95
C LEU A 58 20.94 -5.87 -5.18
N GLU A 59 21.87 -6.82 -5.25
CA GLU A 59 22.76 -6.90 -6.40
C GLU A 59 21.96 -7.19 -7.66
N VAL A 60 22.20 -6.36 -8.68
CA VAL A 60 21.63 -6.53 -9.99
C VAL A 60 22.35 -7.69 -10.70
N PRO A 61 21.61 -8.66 -11.28
CA PRO A 61 22.20 -9.88 -11.78
C PRO A 61 22.86 -9.69 -13.14
N GLY A 62 24.20 -9.69 -13.17
CA GLY A 62 25.02 -9.67 -14.39
C GLY A 62 25.24 -8.27 -14.98
N GLU A 63 25.85 -8.20 -16.16
CA GLU A 63 26.03 -6.94 -16.90
C GLU A 63 24.70 -6.54 -17.58
N LEU A 64 24.01 -5.55 -17.02
CA LEU A 64 22.90 -4.89 -17.70
C LEU A 64 23.44 -3.92 -18.75
N ARG A 65 23.22 -4.22 -20.03
CA ARG A 65 23.54 -3.28 -21.11
C ARG A 65 22.44 -2.26 -21.33
N ASP A 66 21.19 -2.73 -21.36
CA ASP A 66 19.98 -1.94 -21.58
C ASP A 66 18.86 -2.42 -20.63
N GLY A 67 19.14 -2.37 -19.33
CA GLY A 67 18.22 -2.84 -18.31
C GLY A 67 17.29 -1.73 -17.80
N THR A 68 15.99 -2.00 -17.73
CA THR A 68 15.03 -1.11 -17.06
C THR A 68 14.52 -1.77 -15.78
N LEU A 69 14.70 -1.09 -14.65
CA LEU A 69 14.11 -1.47 -13.38
C LEU A 69 12.77 -0.77 -13.19
N VAL A 70 11.72 -1.54 -12.96
CA VAL A 70 10.34 -1.07 -12.80
C VAL A 70 9.66 -1.84 -11.68
N THR A 71 8.50 -1.36 -11.24
CA THR A 71 7.68 -2.06 -10.25
C THR A 71 6.37 -2.46 -10.89
N VAL A 72 6.07 -3.77 -10.92
CA VAL A 72 4.79 -4.29 -11.42
C VAL A 72 3.99 -4.85 -10.25
N ALA A 73 2.82 -4.26 -9.98
CA ALA A 73 1.95 -4.60 -8.85
C ALA A 73 2.70 -4.70 -7.50
N GLY A 74 3.60 -3.72 -7.25
CA GLY A 74 4.39 -3.65 -6.02
C GLY A 74 5.64 -4.55 -6.00
N ARG A 75 5.86 -5.38 -7.01
CA ARG A 75 7.04 -6.25 -7.13
C ARG A 75 8.09 -5.63 -8.05
N PRO A 76 9.34 -5.43 -7.60
CA PRO A 76 10.45 -5.05 -8.48
C PRO A 76 10.64 -6.05 -9.62
N VAL A 77 10.76 -5.51 -10.83
CA VAL A 77 10.95 -6.25 -12.08
C VAL A 77 12.11 -5.63 -12.84
N LEU A 78 13.04 -6.48 -13.25
CA LEU A 78 14.13 -6.12 -14.11
C LEU A 78 13.81 -6.62 -15.52
N LEU A 79 13.71 -5.68 -16.45
CA LEU A 79 13.60 -5.93 -17.88
C LEU A 79 15.00 -5.81 -18.46
N ASP A 80 15.56 -6.90 -18.96
CA ASP A 80 16.92 -6.96 -19.50
C ASP A 80 16.87 -7.33 -20.99
N GLY A 81 17.40 -6.45 -21.85
CA GLY A 81 17.64 -6.74 -23.25
C GLY A 81 16.95 -5.77 -24.23
N ALA A 82 17.67 -5.45 -25.31
CA ALA A 82 17.19 -4.70 -26.46
C ALA A 82 16.90 -5.64 -27.66
N GLY A 83 16.06 -5.20 -28.59
CA GLY A 83 15.94 -5.82 -29.92
C GLY A 83 15.43 -7.27 -29.94
N GLY A 84 14.29 -7.57 -29.29
CA GLY A 84 13.61 -8.86 -29.42
C GLY A 84 14.16 -10.00 -28.54
N SER A 85 15.16 -9.72 -27.69
CA SER A 85 15.73 -10.68 -26.74
C SER A 85 15.41 -10.40 -25.27
N ALA A 86 14.38 -9.59 -25.02
CA ALA A 86 14.01 -9.16 -23.66
C ALA A 86 13.75 -10.34 -22.74
N ARG A 87 14.32 -10.26 -21.54
CA ARG A 87 14.13 -11.19 -20.43
C ARG A 87 13.53 -10.41 -19.27
N VAL A 88 12.67 -11.08 -18.52
CA VAL A 88 12.05 -10.53 -17.31
C VAL A 88 12.58 -11.29 -16.13
N ARG A 89 13.08 -10.58 -15.13
CA ARG A 89 13.42 -11.12 -13.82
C ARG A 89 12.60 -10.38 -12.78
N ALA A 90 12.12 -11.10 -11.78
CA ALA A 90 11.40 -10.50 -10.67
C ALA A 90 12.04 -10.92 -9.35
N ILE A 91 11.96 -10.06 -8.34
CA ILE A 91 12.51 -10.38 -7.04
C ILE A 91 11.62 -11.42 -6.34
N ASP A 92 12.20 -12.52 -5.88
CA ASP A 92 11.55 -13.48 -4.97
C ASP A 92 12.39 -13.61 -3.70
N GLY A 93 11.84 -13.15 -2.58
CA GLY A 93 12.61 -12.91 -1.36
C GLY A 93 13.79 -11.97 -1.62
N ASP A 94 15.01 -12.51 -1.52
CA ASP A 94 16.28 -11.78 -1.66
C ASP A 94 16.98 -12.05 -3.01
N ARG A 95 16.32 -12.70 -3.97
CA ARG A 95 16.96 -13.14 -5.21
C ARG A 95 16.17 -12.73 -6.43
N TRP A 96 16.90 -12.49 -7.51
CA TRP A 96 16.32 -12.30 -8.83
C TRP A 96 16.05 -13.65 -9.48
N GLU A 97 14.79 -13.92 -9.75
CA GLU A 97 14.37 -15.15 -10.41
C GLU A 97 13.82 -14.85 -11.82
N PRO A 98 14.03 -15.73 -12.81
CA PRO A 98 13.38 -15.61 -14.11
C PRO A 98 11.85 -15.58 -13.97
N ALA A 99 11.21 -14.59 -14.59
CA ALA A 99 9.76 -14.52 -14.68
C ALA A 99 9.28 -15.00 -16.04
N LEU A 100 8.17 -15.74 -16.06
CA LEU A 100 7.55 -16.18 -17.31
C LEU A 100 6.74 -15.02 -17.90
N ALA A 101 6.89 -14.77 -19.21
CA ALA A 101 6.06 -13.83 -19.96
C ALA A 101 5.77 -14.39 -21.35
N ALA A 102 4.65 -14.00 -21.95
CA ALA A 102 4.36 -14.37 -23.33
C ALA A 102 5.39 -13.74 -24.30
N PRO A 103 5.84 -14.45 -25.36
CA PRO A 103 6.81 -13.91 -26.32
C PRO A 103 6.41 -12.54 -26.90
N ASP A 104 5.13 -12.35 -27.22
CA ASP A 104 4.63 -11.08 -27.76
C ASP A 104 4.72 -9.93 -26.75
N LEU A 105 4.53 -10.22 -25.46
CA LEU A 105 4.70 -9.24 -24.39
C LEU A 105 6.17 -8.85 -24.23
N LEU A 106 7.10 -9.82 -24.31
CA LEU A 106 8.54 -9.55 -24.30
C LEU A 106 8.96 -8.65 -25.47
N ALA A 107 8.44 -8.93 -26.68
CA ALA A 107 8.71 -8.11 -27.85
C ALA A 107 8.19 -6.66 -27.70
N ARG A 108 7.05 -6.45 -27.03
CA ARG A 108 6.56 -5.10 -26.71
C ARG A 108 7.37 -4.39 -25.63
N LEU A 109 7.71 -5.10 -24.54
CA LEU A 109 8.56 -4.57 -23.47
C LEU A 109 9.95 -4.13 -23.99
N SER A 110 10.48 -4.80 -25.01
CA SER A 110 11.75 -4.42 -25.64
C SER A 110 11.70 -3.14 -26.48
N ARG A 111 10.49 -2.65 -26.83
CA ARG A 111 10.28 -1.53 -27.76
C ARG A 111 9.70 -0.29 -27.09
N HIS A 112 9.02 -0.46 -25.96
CA HIS A 112 8.29 0.62 -25.32
C HIS A 112 8.69 0.75 -23.85
N PRO A 113 8.94 1.98 -23.37
CA PRO A 113 9.25 2.21 -21.96
C PRO A 113 8.03 1.83 -21.09
N LEU A 114 8.31 1.16 -19.99
CA LEU A 114 7.30 0.84 -18.98
C LEU A 114 7.27 1.94 -17.91
N ALA A 115 6.07 2.33 -17.47
CA ALA A 115 5.87 3.29 -16.38
C ALA A 115 5.17 2.58 -15.20
N GLY A 116 5.92 1.98 -14.28
CA GLY A 116 5.33 1.17 -13.21
C GLY A 116 4.71 -0.11 -13.77
N ASP A 117 3.43 -0.36 -13.49
CA ASP A 117 2.66 -1.52 -13.95
C ASP A 117 1.90 -1.26 -15.27
N ILE A 118 2.18 -0.18 -16.00
CA ILE A 118 1.52 0.10 -17.30
C ILE A 118 2.54 0.31 -18.42
N LEU A 119 2.24 -0.31 -19.56
CA LEU A 119 2.96 -0.16 -20.82
C LEU A 119 2.17 0.77 -21.72
N ILE A 120 2.84 1.83 -22.19
CA ILE A 120 2.29 2.79 -23.14
C ILE A 120 3.11 2.68 -24.42
N GLY A 121 2.57 1.93 -25.38
CA GLY A 121 3.13 1.78 -26.71
C GLY A 121 2.66 2.87 -27.67
N GLU A 122 3.45 3.11 -28.71
CA GLU A 122 3.10 3.93 -29.89
C GLU A 122 2.30 5.21 -29.56
N HIS A 123 2.88 6.09 -28.74
CA HIS A 123 2.27 7.37 -28.35
C HIS A 123 0.88 7.24 -27.69
N GLY A 124 0.60 6.15 -26.96
CA GLY A 124 -0.69 5.99 -26.27
C GLY A 124 -1.77 5.28 -27.08
N ARG A 125 -1.46 4.83 -28.30
CA ARG A 125 -2.35 3.98 -29.10
C ARG A 125 -2.51 2.59 -28.52
N HIS A 126 -1.49 2.14 -27.79
CA HIS A 126 -1.51 0.84 -27.13
C HIS A 126 -1.25 1.03 -25.64
N VAL A 127 -2.24 0.69 -24.82
CA VAL A 127 -2.13 0.80 -23.36
C VAL A 127 -2.39 -0.58 -22.76
N GLU A 128 -1.42 -1.12 -22.03
CA GLU A 128 -1.55 -2.41 -21.36
C GLU A 128 -1.20 -2.26 -19.88
N VAL A 129 -1.97 -2.90 -19.02
CA VAL A 129 -1.62 -3.07 -17.60
C VAL A 129 -0.98 -4.43 -17.41
N LEU A 130 0.15 -4.43 -16.71
CA LEU A 130 0.85 -5.63 -16.31
C LEU A 130 0.40 -6.10 -14.95
N SER A 131 0.20 -7.39 -14.82
CA SER A 131 -0.17 -8.04 -13.57
C SER A 131 0.53 -9.38 -13.41
N TRP A 132 0.56 -9.87 -12.19
CA TRP A 132 1.09 -11.19 -11.88
C TRP A 132 -0.04 -12.20 -11.80
N ASP A 133 0.17 -13.33 -12.47
CA ASP A 133 -0.53 -14.57 -12.19
C ASP A 133 0.50 -15.61 -11.78
N GLN A 134 0.57 -15.88 -10.47
CA GLN A 134 1.62 -16.70 -9.87
C GLN A 134 3.02 -16.17 -10.25
N ALA A 135 3.84 -16.97 -10.93
CA ALA A 135 5.17 -16.59 -11.41
C ALA A 135 5.18 -16.04 -12.86
N ARG A 136 4.00 -15.82 -13.46
CA ARG A 136 3.84 -15.36 -14.83
C ARG A 136 3.39 -13.90 -14.87
N LEU A 137 4.13 -13.08 -15.59
CA LEU A 137 3.74 -11.74 -15.96
C LEU A 137 2.70 -11.83 -17.09
N ARG A 138 1.54 -11.23 -16.85
CA ARG A 138 0.45 -11.09 -17.81
C ARG A 138 0.29 -9.62 -18.18
N SER A 139 -0.30 -9.40 -19.35
CA SER A 139 -0.76 -8.08 -19.78
C SER A 139 -2.26 -8.13 -20.04
N GLN A 140 -2.93 -7.03 -19.72
CA GLN A 140 -4.31 -6.79 -20.09
C GLN A 140 -4.36 -5.48 -20.87
N ALA A 141 -4.88 -5.54 -22.09
CA ALA A 141 -5.12 -4.33 -22.87
C ALA A 141 -6.19 -3.48 -22.21
N LEU A 142 -5.93 -2.18 -22.15
CA LEU A 142 -6.90 -1.14 -21.81
C LEU A 142 -7.37 -0.45 -23.10
N PRO A 143 -8.51 0.27 -23.04
CA PRO A 143 -8.89 1.17 -24.12
C PRO A 143 -7.75 2.14 -24.46
N PRO A 144 -7.58 2.49 -25.75
CA PRO A 144 -6.56 3.45 -26.17
C PRO A 144 -6.83 4.83 -25.57
N LEU A 145 -5.78 5.64 -25.44
CA LEU A 145 -5.95 7.03 -25.03
C LEU A 145 -6.78 7.81 -26.07
N PRO A 146 -7.58 8.81 -25.65
CA PRO A 146 -8.42 9.58 -26.58
C PRO A 146 -7.62 10.39 -27.60
N GLU A 147 -6.39 10.77 -27.28
CA GLU A 147 -5.44 11.41 -28.18
C GLU A 147 -4.02 10.85 -27.94
N PRO A 148 -3.13 10.89 -28.95
CA PRO A 148 -1.75 10.49 -28.77
C PRO A 148 -1.01 11.43 -27.80
N LEU A 149 -0.15 10.86 -26.97
CA LEU A 149 0.70 11.59 -26.03
C LEU A 149 2.17 11.27 -26.27
N SER A 150 3.00 12.30 -26.42
CA SER A 150 4.45 12.19 -26.33
C SER A 150 4.91 12.28 -24.87
N ASP A 151 6.05 11.66 -24.58
CA ASP A 151 6.64 11.56 -23.24
C ASP A 151 5.67 11.09 -22.15
N ALA A 152 4.75 10.19 -22.53
CA ALA A 152 3.70 9.72 -21.66
C ALA A 152 4.27 8.99 -20.43
N ARG A 153 3.82 9.41 -19.25
CA ARG A 153 4.10 8.79 -17.96
C ARG A 153 2.80 8.39 -17.31
N ALA A 154 2.82 7.31 -16.54
CA ALA A 154 1.63 6.85 -15.88
C ALA A 154 1.90 6.27 -14.51
N ALA A 155 0.86 6.30 -13.70
CA ALA A 155 0.88 5.81 -12.33
C ALA A 155 -0.51 5.33 -11.92
N ARG A 156 -0.54 4.41 -10.96
CA ARG A 156 -1.76 3.98 -10.30
C ARG A 156 -2.10 4.95 -9.16
N PHE A 157 -3.35 5.40 -9.11
CA PHE A 157 -3.84 6.33 -8.08
C PHE A 157 -5.30 6.02 -7.72
N GLU A 158 -5.60 5.90 -6.42
CA GLU A 158 -6.95 5.78 -5.84
C GLU A 158 -7.92 4.90 -6.65
N GLY A 159 -7.55 3.63 -6.89
CA GLY A 159 -8.42 2.66 -7.57
C GLY A 159 -8.45 2.76 -9.09
N GLY A 160 -7.64 3.63 -9.70
CA GLY A 160 -7.50 3.75 -11.15
C GLY A 160 -6.10 4.12 -11.60
N TRP A 161 -6.03 4.58 -12.83
CA TRP A 161 -4.82 4.96 -13.53
C TRP A 161 -4.84 6.45 -13.87
N ARG A 162 -3.65 7.04 -13.86
CA ARG A 162 -3.39 8.38 -14.34
C ARG A 162 -2.31 8.31 -15.40
N VAL A 163 -2.55 8.95 -16.54
CA VAL A 163 -1.56 9.07 -17.63
C VAL A 163 -1.40 10.54 -17.95
N ALA A 164 -0.17 11.04 -17.86
CA ALA A 164 0.19 12.40 -18.19
C ALA A 164 1.18 12.41 -19.37
N GLY A 165 1.09 13.42 -20.23
CA GLY A 165 2.00 13.57 -21.36
C GLY A 165 1.74 14.87 -22.10
N ILE A 166 2.38 15.03 -23.25
CA ILE A 166 2.24 16.20 -24.11
C ILE A 166 1.36 15.80 -25.32
N GLY A 167 0.28 16.55 -25.54
CA GLY A 167 -0.60 16.34 -26.70
C GLY A 167 0.05 16.79 -28.01
N GLU A 168 -0.59 16.46 -29.13
CA GLU A 168 -0.11 16.86 -30.48
C GLU A 168 -0.04 18.39 -30.66
N ASP A 169 -0.85 19.15 -29.90
CA ASP A 169 -0.83 20.61 -29.86
C ASP A 169 0.29 21.19 -28.98
N GLY A 170 1.13 20.33 -28.39
CA GLY A 170 2.21 20.73 -27.49
C GLY A 170 1.76 21.06 -26.07
N ALA A 171 0.46 20.98 -25.76
CA ALA A 171 -0.04 21.32 -24.43
C ALA A 171 -0.13 20.08 -23.52
N PRO A 172 0.11 20.23 -22.21
CA PRO A 172 0.09 19.11 -21.27
C PRO A 172 -1.31 18.51 -21.15
N ARG A 173 -1.35 17.20 -21.01
CA ARG A 173 -2.58 16.41 -20.83
C ARG A 173 -2.44 15.51 -19.63
N LEU A 174 -3.56 15.33 -18.93
CA LEU A 174 -3.72 14.35 -17.88
C LEU A 174 -5.02 13.60 -18.13
N TYR A 175 -4.94 12.27 -18.15
CA TYR A 175 -6.06 11.36 -18.30
C TYR A 175 -6.19 10.48 -17.07
N ALA A 176 -7.43 10.23 -16.70
CA ALA A 176 -7.84 9.37 -15.60
C ALA A 176 -8.68 8.22 -16.14
N GLY A 177 -8.33 6.99 -15.80
CA GLY A 177 -9.11 5.81 -16.20
C GLY A 177 -9.34 4.88 -15.02
N THR A 178 -10.54 4.34 -14.89
CA THR A 178 -10.89 3.35 -13.86
C THR A 178 -11.42 2.12 -14.58
N PHE A 179 -10.72 0.99 -14.45
CA PHE A 179 -11.04 -0.22 -15.19
C PHE A 179 -11.20 -1.36 -14.19
N ALA A 180 -12.46 -1.69 -13.87
CA ALA A 180 -12.82 -2.82 -13.02
C ALA A 180 -13.75 -3.75 -13.80
N GLY A 181 -13.34 -5.01 -13.98
CA GLY A 181 -14.25 -6.10 -14.35
C GLY A 181 -14.78 -6.16 -15.79
N THR A 182 -15.21 -5.07 -16.42
CA THR A 182 -15.85 -5.09 -17.76
C THR A 182 -15.93 -3.70 -18.43
N ASP A 183 -15.58 -3.67 -19.72
CA ASP A 183 -15.95 -2.87 -20.92
C ASP A 183 -16.47 -1.41 -20.91
N GLU A 184 -16.75 -0.76 -19.78
CA GLU A 184 -17.24 0.66 -19.79
C GLU A 184 -16.32 1.66 -19.08
N GLY A 185 -15.16 1.22 -18.61
CA GLY A 185 -14.10 2.13 -18.16
C GLY A 185 -13.49 2.85 -19.36
N GLY A 186 -13.47 4.17 -19.35
CA GLY A 186 -12.85 4.99 -20.40
C GLY A 186 -11.95 6.07 -19.80
N TRP A 187 -10.96 6.51 -20.58
CA TRP A 187 -10.09 7.62 -20.19
C TRP A 187 -10.87 8.93 -20.17
N ARG A 188 -10.77 9.66 -19.07
CA ARG A 188 -11.36 10.98 -18.88
C ARG A 188 -10.26 12.01 -18.73
N ARG A 189 -10.27 13.03 -19.60
CA ARG A 189 -9.36 14.17 -19.48
C ARG A 189 -9.60 14.88 -18.16
N GLN A 190 -8.52 15.17 -17.45
CA GLN A 190 -8.53 15.98 -16.24
C GLN A 190 -8.14 17.41 -16.59
N PRO A 191 -8.66 18.41 -15.86
CA PRO A 191 -8.22 19.79 -16.02
C PRO A 191 -6.72 19.91 -15.69
N ALA A 192 -6.05 20.84 -16.36
CA ALA A 192 -4.72 21.27 -15.94
C ALA A 192 -4.83 21.96 -14.57
N TRP A 193 -3.83 21.74 -13.72
CA TRP A 193 -3.69 22.32 -12.39
C TRP A 193 -3.03 23.70 -12.47
#